data_AF-A0A6B0SGS9-F1
#
_entry.id   AF-A0A6B0SGS9-F1
#
_cell.length_a   1.000
_cell.length_b   1.000
_cell.length_c   1.000
_cell.angle_alpha   90.00
_cell.angle_beta   90.00
_cell.angle_gamma   90.00
#
_symmetry.space_group_name_H-M   'P 1'
#
loop_
_entity.id
_entity.type
_entity.pdbx_description
1 polymer ?
#
loop_
_entity_poly.entity_id
_entity_poly.type
_entity_poly.pdbx_seq_one_letter_code
_entity_poly.pdbx_strand_id
1 'polypeptide(L)'
;MASLRAEHAVGGSWLPATRSGRPAALRLLLLLGAVLKPQESLAQLLPTPDSSKSEGKTVLETYGTNVLQCWHDYKVQMDSIKKDWCDWALISRPYSFLRDCLEKGAEEFGLGFPNPWAEEIIFETHNIHFANCSLVQPTFSDPPEDVLLAMIIAPICLIPFLVTLVVWRSKDSEAQT
;
A
#
# COMPACT_ATOMS: atom_id res chain seq x y z
N MET A 1 -47.79 -1.94 -59.41
CA MET A 1 -47.98 -3.17 -60.21
C MET A 1 -46.96 -4.18 -59.77
N ALA A 2 -47.43 -5.38 -59.42
CA ALA A 2 -46.77 -6.69 -59.32
C ALA A 2 -45.46 -6.80 -58.49
N SER A 3 -45.18 -7.79 -57.64
CA SER A 3 -45.82 -8.98 -57.06
C SER A 3 -44.73 -10.07 -56.98
N LEU A 4 -44.49 -10.58 -55.76
CA LEU A 4 -44.02 -11.92 -55.39
C LEU A 4 -42.60 -12.37 -55.81
N ARG A 5 -41.80 -12.82 -54.83
CA ARG A 5 -41.76 -14.26 -54.45
C ARG A 5 -40.94 -14.47 -53.16
N ALA A 6 -41.51 -15.30 -52.28
CA ALA A 6 -40.88 -15.87 -51.10
C ALA A 6 -40.41 -17.31 -51.38
N GLU A 7 -39.36 -17.77 -50.71
CA GLU A 7 -39.09 -19.15 -50.29
C GLU A 7 -38.30 -19.07 -48.98
N HIS A 8 -38.84 -19.42 -47.81
CA HIS A 8 -38.95 -20.75 -47.19
C HIS A 8 -37.63 -21.54 -47.08
N ALA A 9 -37.11 -21.63 -45.84
CA ALA A 9 -36.48 -22.84 -45.33
C ALA A 9 -36.69 -22.92 -43.81
N VAL A 10 -37.42 -23.98 -43.42
CA VAL A 10 -37.75 -24.39 -42.06
C VAL A 10 -36.55 -25.13 -41.47
N GLY A 11 -36.17 -24.79 -40.24
CA GLY A 11 -35.14 -25.50 -39.49
C GLY A 11 -35.38 -25.37 -38.00
N GLY A 12 -36.33 -26.15 -37.48
CA GLY A 12 -36.52 -26.31 -36.04
C GLY A 12 -35.46 -27.24 -35.47
N SER A 13 -34.84 -26.85 -34.37
CA SER A 13 -34.09 -27.77 -33.50
C SER A 13 -34.51 -27.55 -32.06
N TRP A 14 -35.02 -28.63 -31.47
CA TRP A 14 -35.50 -28.73 -30.10
C TRP A 14 -34.38 -28.45 -29.10
N LEU A 15 -34.61 -27.52 -28.17
CA LEU A 15 -33.79 -27.35 -26.98
C LEU A 15 -34.42 -28.17 -25.84
N PRO A 16 -33.69 -29.10 -25.20
CA PRO A 16 -34.20 -29.77 -24.02
C PRO A 16 -34.15 -28.80 -22.83
N ALA A 17 -35.31 -28.63 -22.19
CA ALA A 17 -35.42 -27.96 -20.91
C ALA A 17 -34.77 -28.83 -19.83
N THR A 18 -33.63 -28.41 -19.30
CA THR A 18 -33.08 -28.92 -18.05
C THR A 18 -33.58 -28.05 -16.90
N ARG A 19 -34.54 -28.58 -16.15
CA ARG A 19 -34.93 -28.06 -14.84
C ARG A 19 -33.99 -28.65 -13.79
N SER A 20 -33.64 -27.81 -12.82
CA SER A 20 -33.29 -28.15 -11.43
C SER A 20 -31.81 -28.08 -11.07
N GLY A 21 -31.51 -27.06 -10.26
CA GLY A 21 -30.26 -26.93 -9.52
C GLY A 21 -30.06 -25.50 -9.04
N ARG A 22 -30.88 -25.02 -8.10
CA ARG A 22 -30.61 -23.75 -7.39
C ARG A 22 -29.21 -23.85 -6.79
N PRO A 23 -28.22 -23.01 -7.18
CA PRO A 23 -26.89 -23.12 -6.60
C PRO A 23 -26.97 -22.67 -5.15
N ALA A 24 -26.80 -23.59 -4.20
CA ALA A 24 -26.57 -23.26 -2.80
C ALA A 24 -25.36 -22.31 -2.64
N ALA A 25 -24.45 -22.30 -3.62
CA ALA A 25 -23.34 -21.35 -3.74
C ALA A 25 -23.78 -19.88 -3.76
N LEU A 26 -24.92 -19.54 -4.38
CA LEU A 26 -25.44 -18.17 -4.39
C LEU A 26 -25.91 -17.71 -3.01
N ARG A 27 -26.41 -18.64 -2.18
CA ARG A 27 -26.75 -18.33 -0.78
C ARG A 27 -25.50 -18.19 0.10
N LEU A 28 -24.44 -18.93 -0.17
CA LEU A 28 -23.18 -18.80 0.57
C LEU A 28 -22.46 -17.49 0.24
N LEU A 29 -22.48 -17.05 -1.02
CA LEU A 29 -21.94 -15.74 -1.42
C LEU A 29 -22.71 -14.56 -0.82
N LEU A 30 -24.03 -14.67 -0.70
CA LEU A 30 -24.86 -13.67 0.00
C LEU A 30 -24.55 -13.61 1.51
N LEU A 31 -24.21 -14.75 2.13
CA LEU A 31 -23.82 -14.80 3.53
C LEU A 31 -22.40 -14.24 3.76
N LEU A 32 -21.46 -14.52 2.87
CA LEU A 32 -20.10 -13.94 2.90
C LEU A 32 -20.11 -12.42 2.65
N GLY A 33 -20.96 -11.95 1.73
CA GLY A 33 -21.17 -10.51 1.49
C GLY A 33 -21.83 -9.78 2.66
N ALA A 34 -22.58 -10.48 3.52
CA ALA A 34 -23.14 -9.91 4.75
C ALA A 34 -22.13 -9.86 5.92
N VAL A 35 -21.07 -10.68 5.87
CA VAL A 35 -20.00 -10.72 6.90
C VAL A 35 -18.87 -9.74 6.58
N LEU A 36 -18.67 -9.37 5.32
CA LEU A 36 -17.71 -8.35 4.88
C LEU A 36 -18.42 -7.03 4.56
N LYS A 37 -19.14 -6.47 5.54
CA LYS A 37 -19.44 -5.05 5.54
C LYS A 37 -18.20 -4.35 6.12
N PRO A 38 -17.53 -3.43 5.42
CA PRO A 38 -16.60 -2.53 6.08
C PRO A 38 -17.38 -1.85 7.21
N GLN A 39 -17.01 -2.13 8.46
CA GLN A 39 -17.27 -1.20 9.54
C GLN A 39 -16.47 0.04 9.19
N GLU A 40 -17.10 0.96 8.45
CA GLU A 40 -16.80 2.36 8.59
C GLU A 40 -17.00 2.65 10.08
N SER A 41 -15.89 2.61 10.81
CA SER A 41 -15.81 3.05 12.20
C SER A 41 -16.03 4.56 12.21
N LEU A 42 -17.28 4.96 12.00
CA LEU A 42 -17.80 6.26 12.34
C LEU A 42 -17.86 6.25 13.86
N ALA A 43 -16.77 6.70 14.49
CA ALA A 43 -16.73 7.01 15.90
C ALA A 43 -17.97 7.85 16.23
N GLN A 44 -18.88 7.28 17.02
CA GLN A 44 -20.19 7.83 17.31
C GLN A 44 -20.04 9.24 17.89
N LEU A 45 -20.50 10.25 17.14
CA LEU A 45 -20.76 11.58 17.67
C LEU A 45 -22.03 11.47 18.53
N LEU A 46 -21.87 11.39 19.85
CA LEU A 46 -22.97 11.45 20.81
C LEU A 46 -23.52 12.90 20.85
N PRO A 47 -24.84 13.14 20.66
CA PRO A 47 -25.36 14.50 20.62
C PRO A 47 -25.82 14.99 22.00
N THR A 48 -25.16 16.01 22.54
CA THR A 48 -25.65 16.93 23.58
C THR A 48 -25.01 18.33 23.40
N PRO A 49 -25.67 19.43 23.79
CA PRO A 49 -26.02 20.51 22.87
C PRO A 49 -25.06 21.70 22.85
N ASP A 50 -24.83 22.22 21.66
CA ASP A 50 -24.47 23.60 21.25
C ASP A 50 -23.24 24.34 21.82
N SER A 51 -22.56 23.85 22.86
CA SER A 51 -21.29 24.45 23.33
C SER A 51 -20.06 23.96 22.55
N SER A 52 -20.05 22.70 22.15
CA SER A 52 -18.89 22.01 21.57
C SER A 52 -18.57 22.41 20.12
N LYS A 53 -19.54 22.98 19.40
CA LYS A 53 -19.35 23.39 18.00
C LYS A 53 -18.52 24.67 17.88
N SER A 54 -18.62 25.56 18.86
CA SER A 54 -17.79 26.76 18.94
C SER A 54 -16.36 26.39 19.32
N GLU A 55 -16.19 25.59 20.38
CA GLU A 55 -14.87 25.12 20.82
C GLU A 55 -14.17 24.29 19.72
N GLY A 56 -14.89 23.36 19.09
CA GLY A 56 -14.35 22.55 17.99
C GLY A 56 -13.96 23.40 16.77
N LYS A 57 -14.70 24.47 16.47
CA LYS A 57 -14.35 25.41 15.38
C LYS A 57 -13.08 26.22 15.72
N THR A 58 -12.95 26.69 16.96
CA THR A 58 -11.76 27.43 17.40
C THR A 58 -10.51 26.56 17.50
N VAL A 59 -10.65 25.31 17.92
CA VAL A 59 -9.56 24.32 17.90
C VAL A 59 -9.09 24.08 16.46
N LEU A 60 -10.03 23.98 15.53
CA LEU A 60 -9.75 23.82 14.10
C LEU A 60 -8.95 24.98 13.49
N GLU A 61 -9.39 26.20 13.75
CA GLU A 61 -8.75 27.42 13.27
C GLU A 61 -7.35 27.60 13.87
N THR A 62 -7.17 27.20 15.14
CA THR A 62 -5.87 27.25 15.82
C THR A 62 -4.90 26.20 15.29
N TYR A 63 -5.37 24.96 15.07
CA TYR A 63 -4.56 23.91 14.45
C TYR A 63 -4.13 24.30 13.03
N GLY A 64 -5.01 24.90 12.22
CA GLY A 64 -4.66 25.41 10.89
C GLY A 64 -3.50 26.43 10.93
N THR A 65 -3.44 27.26 11.97
CA THR A 65 -2.32 28.20 12.16
C THR A 65 -1.01 27.46 12.50
N ASN A 66 -1.07 26.44 13.36
CA ASN A 66 0.08 25.58 13.67
C ASN A 66 0.60 24.86 12.41
N VAL A 67 -0.29 24.30 11.60
CA VAL A 67 0.03 23.65 10.32
C VAL A 67 0.76 24.62 9.37
N LEU A 68 0.28 25.85 9.24
CA LEU A 68 0.94 26.87 8.42
C LEU A 68 2.33 27.24 8.93
N GLN A 69 2.53 27.26 10.26
CA GLN A 69 3.84 27.50 10.86
C GLN A 69 4.81 26.34 10.58
N CYS A 70 4.39 25.09 10.79
CA CYS A 70 5.18 23.90 10.46
C CYS A 70 5.62 23.93 8.99
N TRP A 71 4.70 24.31 8.09
CA TRP A 71 4.97 24.43 6.67
C TRP A 71 5.96 25.55 6.33
N HIS A 72 5.87 26.69 7.02
CA HIS A 72 6.81 27.79 6.84
C HIS A 72 8.24 27.38 7.22
N ASP A 73 8.41 26.77 8.39
CA ASP A 73 9.72 26.34 8.89
C ASP A 73 10.35 25.24 8.02
N TYR A 74 9.51 24.37 7.46
CA TYR A 74 9.95 23.39 6.46
C TYR A 74 10.45 24.07 5.18
N LYS A 75 9.69 25.02 4.62
CA LYS A 75 10.08 25.71 3.38
C LYS A 75 11.39 26.48 3.53
N VAL A 76 11.60 27.15 4.67
CA VAL A 76 12.86 27.85 4.96
C VAL A 76 14.06 26.88 4.89
N GLN A 77 13.91 25.66 5.42
CA GLN A 77 14.95 24.65 5.33
C GLN A 77 15.13 24.15 3.89
N MET A 78 14.03 23.86 3.19
CA MET A 78 14.07 23.35 1.81
C MET A 78 14.61 24.35 0.78
N ASP A 79 14.42 25.64 0.99
CA ASP A 79 14.93 26.70 0.10
C ASP A 79 16.47 26.69 0.03
N SER A 80 17.14 26.30 1.12
CA SER A 80 18.61 26.20 1.18
C SER A 80 19.18 25.03 0.37
N ILE A 81 18.38 24.00 0.09
CA ILE A 81 18.78 22.74 -0.57
C ILE A 81 18.03 22.49 -1.89
N LYS A 82 17.61 23.56 -2.58
CA LYS A 82 16.80 23.49 -3.80
C LYS A 82 17.34 22.60 -4.92
N LYS A 83 18.66 22.50 -5.04
CA LYS A 83 19.31 21.67 -6.06
C LYS A 83 19.25 20.18 -5.74
N ASP A 84 19.06 19.85 -4.47
CA ASP A 84 19.21 18.51 -3.93
C ASP A 84 17.89 17.95 -3.37
N TRP A 85 16.74 18.51 -3.80
CA TRP A 85 15.41 18.05 -3.37
C TRP A 85 15.14 16.56 -3.63
N CYS A 86 15.83 15.96 -4.58
CA CYS A 86 15.69 14.54 -4.90
C CYS A 86 16.66 13.62 -4.14
N ASP A 87 17.52 14.16 -3.28
CA ASP A 87 18.39 13.38 -2.42
C ASP A 87 17.74 13.17 -1.05
N TRP A 88 17.22 11.96 -0.83
CA TRP A 88 16.59 11.57 0.44
C TRP A 88 17.51 11.77 1.65
N ALA A 89 18.83 11.58 1.50
CA ALA A 89 19.75 11.75 2.61
C ALA A 89 19.75 13.21 3.12
N LEU A 90 19.58 14.17 2.22
CA LEU A 90 19.53 15.60 2.53
C LEU A 90 18.14 16.06 2.99
N ILE A 91 17.07 15.57 2.36
CA ILE A 91 15.69 16.01 2.66
C ILE A 91 15.03 15.25 3.83
N SER A 92 15.56 14.09 4.24
CA SER A 92 14.94 13.25 5.27
C SER A 92 14.74 14.00 6.60
N ARG A 93 15.70 14.84 6.99
CA ARG A 93 15.65 15.66 8.20
C ARG A 93 14.53 16.71 8.18
N PRO A 94 14.50 17.67 7.22
CA PRO A 94 13.43 18.67 7.18
C PRO A 94 12.05 18.03 6.97
N TYR A 95 11.94 16.97 6.16
CA TYR A 95 10.67 16.27 5.95
C TYR A 95 10.17 15.58 7.23
N SER A 96 11.07 14.93 7.99
CA SER A 96 10.70 14.34 9.28
C SER A 96 10.28 15.41 10.29
N PHE A 97 10.96 16.55 10.31
CA PHE A 97 10.58 17.69 11.16
C PHE A 97 9.17 18.20 10.83
N LEU A 98 8.84 18.34 9.53
CA LEU A 98 7.49 18.72 9.10
C LEU A 98 6.45 17.72 9.60
N ARG A 99 6.66 16.42 9.37
CA ARG A 99 5.75 15.36 9.84
C ARG A 99 5.56 15.42 11.35
N ASP A 100 6.66 15.47 12.10
CA ASP A 100 6.63 15.47 13.56
C ASP A 100 5.95 16.74 14.11
N CYS A 101 6.10 17.88 13.45
CA CYS A 101 5.42 19.13 13.80
C CYS A 101 3.90 19.00 13.61
N LEU A 102 3.46 18.44 12.48
CA LEU A 102 2.04 18.20 12.18
C LEU A 102 1.40 17.19 13.15
N GLU A 103 2.13 16.13 13.50
CA GLU A 103 1.69 15.07 14.42
C GLU A 103 1.58 15.60 15.86
N LYS A 104 2.62 16.27 16.37
CA LYS A 104 2.59 16.88 17.71
C LYS A 104 1.54 17.97 17.82
N GLY A 105 1.41 18.81 16.78
CA GLY A 105 0.35 19.80 16.73
C GLY A 105 -1.03 19.14 16.82
N ALA A 106 -1.26 18.07 16.06
CA ALA A 106 -2.54 17.35 16.14
C ALA A 106 -2.79 16.81 17.56
N GLU A 107 -1.78 16.20 18.20
CA GLU A 107 -1.87 15.71 19.58
C GLU A 107 -2.20 16.83 20.58
N GLU A 108 -1.51 17.98 20.50
CA GLU A 108 -1.72 19.14 21.37
C GLU A 108 -3.16 19.71 21.28
N PHE A 109 -3.77 19.64 20.10
CA PHE A 109 -5.14 20.09 19.85
C PHE A 109 -6.19 18.97 19.99
N GLY A 110 -5.80 17.76 20.40
CA GLY A 110 -6.70 16.61 20.57
C GLY A 110 -7.27 16.08 19.25
N LEU A 111 -6.56 16.29 18.14
CA LEU A 111 -6.90 15.83 16.80
C LEU A 111 -6.16 14.53 16.46
N GLY A 112 -6.76 13.71 15.61
CA GLY A 112 -6.09 12.53 15.06
C GLY A 112 -5.02 12.91 14.04
N PHE A 113 -4.00 12.05 13.90
CA PHE A 113 -3.04 12.08 12.80
C PHE A 113 -3.07 10.71 12.07
N PRO A 114 -3.13 10.68 10.73
CA PRO A 114 -3.25 11.82 9.82
C PRO A 114 -4.65 12.49 9.86
N ASN A 115 -4.73 13.73 9.36
CA ASN A 115 -5.96 14.51 9.20
C ASN A 115 -5.91 15.36 7.91
N PRO A 116 -7.03 15.96 7.46
CA PRO A 116 -7.09 16.65 6.18
C PRO A 116 -6.10 17.81 5.99
N TRP A 117 -5.79 18.59 7.03
CA TRP A 117 -4.79 19.67 6.92
C TRP A 117 -3.37 19.11 6.77
N ALA A 118 -3.04 18.07 7.54
CA ALA A 118 -1.75 17.41 7.42
C ALA A 118 -1.61 16.77 6.03
N GLU A 119 -2.66 16.12 5.52
CA GLU A 119 -2.69 15.54 4.19
C GLU A 119 -2.47 16.59 3.09
N GLU A 120 -3.16 17.74 3.17
CA GLU A 120 -2.98 18.86 2.23
C GLU A 120 -1.54 19.35 2.18
N ILE A 121 -0.91 19.61 3.34
CA ILE A 121 0.48 20.06 3.41
C ILE A 121 1.44 19.00 2.88
N ILE A 122 1.22 17.72 3.19
CA ILE A 122 2.06 16.65 2.67
C ILE A 122 1.92 16.56 1.15
N PHE A 123 0.72 16.63 0.58
CA PHE A 123 0.56 16.64 -0.88
C PHE A 123 1.23 17.85 -1.53
N GLU A 124 1.06 19.04 -0.97
CA GLU A 124 1.69 20.26 -1.47
C GLU A 124 3.23 20.16 -1.41
N THR A 125 3.76 19.53 -0.36
CA THR A 125 5.18 19.22 -0.22
C THR A 125 5.69 18.42 -1.41
N HIS A 126 5.02 17.32 -1.73
CA HIS A 126 5.39 16.43 -2.84
C HIS A 126 5.27 17.14 -4.19
N ASN A 127 4.21 17.92 -4.40
CA ASN A 127 3.98 18.63 -5.66
C ASN A 127 5.00 19.75 -5.91
N ILE A 128 5.40 20.51 -4.88
CA ILE A 128 6.37 21.61 -5.06
C ILE A 128 7.80 21.08 -5.14
N HIS A 129 8.19 20.19 -4.22
CA HIS A 129 9.61 19.86 -4.02
C HIS A 129 10.01 18.58 -4.77
N PHE A 130 9.08 17.64 -4.96
CA PHE A 130 9.40 16.29 -5.43
C PHE A 130 8.78 15.90 -6.78
N ALA A 131 7.98 16.77 -7.41
CA ALA A 131 7.28 16.46 -8.67
C ALA A 131 8.21 16.05 -9.83
N ASN A 132 9.46 16.51 -9.83
CA ASN A 132 10.45 16.18 -10.85
C ASN A 132 11.50 15.16 -10.39
N CYS A 133 11.30 14.56 -9.21
CA CYS A 133 12.20 13.53 -8.72
C CYS A 133 11.86 12.19 -9.37
N SER A 134 12.85 11.56 -9.98
CA SER A 134 12.72 10.19 -10.45
C SER A 134 12.97 9.25 -9.28
N LEU A 135 11.99 8.41 -8.98
CA LEU A 135 12.21 7.33 -8.03
C LEU A 135 13.11 6.29 -8.71
N VAL A 136 14.42 6.34 -8.47
CA VAL A 136 15.28 5.20 -8.75
C VAL A 136 14.97 4.18 -7.67
N GLN A 137 13.88 3.44 -7.87
CA GLN A 137 13.54 2.35 -6.98
C GLN A 137 14.68 1.34 -7.09
N PRO A 138 15.44 1.07 -5.99
CA PRO A 138 16.20 -0.15 -5.96
C PRO A 138 15.17 -1.24 -6.21
N THR A 139 15.34 -2.03 -7.27
CA THR A 139 14.48 -3.17 -7.52
C THR A 139 14.71 -4.14 -6.37
N PHE A 140 13.95 -3.98 -5.28
CA PHE A 140 13.69 -5.00 -4.27
C PHE A 140 12.77 -6.04 -4.89
N SER A 141 13.25 -6.60 -6.00
CA SER A 141 12.65 -7.72 -6.68
C SER A 141 13.43 -8.93 -6.24
N ASP A 142 12.71 -10.02 -5.99
CA ASP A 142 13.35 -11.31 -5.83
C ASP A 142 14.22 -11.61 -7.06
N PRO A 143 15.39 -12.25 -6.89
CA PRO A 143 16.18 -12.70 -8.02
C PRO A 143 15.35 -13.66 -8.89
N PRO A 144 15.64 -13.78 -10.19
CA PRO A 144 15.00 -14.75 -11.07
C PRO A 144 14.95 -16.15 -10.44
N GLU A 145 13.85 -16.88 -10.64
CA GLU A 145 13.59 -18.15 -9.96
C GLU A 145 14.71 -19.19 -10.14
N ASP A 146 15.35 -19.20 -11.31
CA ASP A 146 16.48 -20.06 -11.64
C ASP A 146 17.75 -19.71 -10.84
N VAL A 147 18.02 -18.42 -10.66
CA VAL A 147 19.15 -17.93 -9.84
C VAL A 147 18.89 -18.22 -8.38
N LEU A 148 17.67 -17.97 -7.90
CA LEU A 148 17.26 -18.29 -6.53
C LEU A 148 17.42 -19.79 -6.25
N LEU A 149 16.94 -20.63 -7.15
CA LEU A 149 17.06 -22.09 -7.04
C LEU A 149 18.53 -22.52 -7.02
N ALA A 150 19.37 -21.96 -7.90
CA ALA A 150 20.79 -22.26 -7.91
C ALA A 150 21.47 -21.90 -6.57
N MET A 151 21.14 -20.75 -5.99
CA MET A 151 21.65 -20.32 -4.67
C MET A 151 21.20 -21.24 -3.52
N ILE A 152 20.03 -21.89 -3.65
CA ILE A 152 19.54 -22.86 -2.67
C ILE A 152 20.19 -24.23 -2.86
N ILE A 153 20.28 -24.73 -4.09
CA ILE A 153 20.82 -26.06 -4.39
C ILE A 153 22.34 -26.12 -4.17
N ALA A 154 23.08 -25.04 -4.45
CA ALA A 154 24.53 -24.99 -4.27
C ALA A 154 25.00 -25.37 -2.85
N PRO A 155 24.52 -24.77 -1.75
CA PRO A 155 24.90 -25.17 -0.40
C PRO A 155 24.40 -26.57 -0.03
N ILE A 156 23.22 -26.98 -0.50
CA ILE A 156 22.68 -28.33 -0.25
C ILE A 156 23.58 -29.41 -0.85
N CYS A 157 24.20 -29.17 -2.00
CA CYS A 157 25.12 -30.11 -2.64
C CYS A 157 26.55 -29.99 -2.11
N LEU A 158 27.04 -28.76 -1.87
CA LEU A 158 28.42 -28.54 -1.44
C LEU A 158 28.70 -29.02 -0.02
N ILE A 159 27.77 -28.82 0.92
CA ILE A 159 27.96 -29.22 2.33
C ILE A 159 28.21 -30.73 2.46
N PRO A 160 27.34 -31.64 1.98
CA PRO A 160 27.58 -33.08 2.09
C PRO A 160 28.82 -33.52 1.30
N PHE A 161 29.10 -32.90 0.15
CA PHE A 161 30.33 -33.17 -0.59
C PHE A 161 31.58 -32.88 0.26
N LEU A 162 31.68 -31.68 0.86
CA LEU A 162 32.79 -31.32 1.72
C LEU A 162 32.87 -32.21 2.97
N VAL A 163 31.74 -32.54 3.60
CA VAL A 163 31.70 -33.45 4.76
C VAL A 163 32.26 -34.83 4.39
N THR A 164 31.83 -35.41 3.26
CA THR A 164 32.34 -36.71 2.81
C THR A 164 33.83 -36.67 2.50
N LEU A 165 34.33 -35.58 1.88
CA LEU A 165 35.75 -35.40 1.64
C LEU A 165 36.55 -35.33 2.94
N VAL A 166 36.07 -34.59 3.94
CA VAL A 166 36.73 -34.47 5.25
C VAL A 166 36.77 -35.83 5.96
N VAL A 167 35.65 -36.56 5.99
CA VAL A 167 35.57 -37.91 6.60
C VAL A 167 36.49 -38.90 5.87
N TRP A 168 36.55 -38.83 4.55
CA TRP A 168 37.44 -39.70 3.80
C TRP A 168 38.91 -39.40 4.10
N ARG A 169 39.31 -38.11 4.08
CA ARG A 169 40.66 -37.69 4.41
C ARG A 169 41.05 -38.00 5.85
N SER A 170 40.13 -37.91 6.81
CA SER A 170 40.40 -38.25 8.21
C SER A 170 40.66 -39.75 8.36
N LYS A 171 39.88 -40.60 7.67
CA LYS A 171 40.07 -42.06 7.69
C LYS A 171 41.40 -42.50 7.07
N ASP A 172 41.80 -41.90 5.95
CA ASP A 172 43.07 -42.23 5.31
C ASP A 172 44.28 -41.81 6.15
N SER A 173 44.15 -40.75 6.96
CA SER A 173 45.16 -40.32 7.91
C SER A 173 45.32 -41.29 9.09
N GLU A 174 44.23 -41.87 9.59
CA GLU A 174 44.29 -42.85 10.69
C GLU A 174 44.87 -44.20 10.25
N ALA A 175 44.69 -44.60 8.99
CA ALA A 175 45.27 -45.84 8.45
C ALA A 175 46.78 -45.76 8.17
N GLN A 176 47.39 -44.58 8.30
CA GLN A 176 48.83 -44.33 8.06
C GLN A 176 49.66 -44.16 9.35
N THR A 177 49.04 -44.33 10.52
CA THR A 177 49.72 -44.35 11.84
C THR A 177 49.69 -45.75 12.42
#